data_AF-D5EG46-F1
#
_entry.id   AF-D5EG46-F1
#
_cell.length_a   1.000
_cell.length_b   1.000
_cell.length_c   1.000
_cell.angle_alpha   90.00
_cell.angle_beta   90.00
_cell.angle_gamma   90.00
#
_symmetry.space_group_name_H-M   'P 1'
#
loop_
_entity.id
_entity.type
_entity.pdbx_description
1 polymer ?
#
loop_
_entity_poly.entity_id
_entity_poly.type
_entity_poly.pdbx_seq_one_letter_code
_entity_poly.pdbx_strand_id
1 'polypeptide(L)'
;MNFNFGEKRKAVAYGVMVLCFITAAIWVYGLWWRNYEVTHPRITQAVPHSYEEEMPFSGMLLWEEIIVTTPVGGNVAYTVPESGGRVSQGDVIATVGEESRQQLRAPLTGYFVPGLDGFEGRLSYQSLWAGEDRIPQTPELSLFSMGHTAERGGFIGKLIPMPQELRAVGYADLTPALDKQLKRGLISLRRGPKDPLYQAEVRVVRKMGHRVKLYLSLPFFPVNIVKKRSVSYLISTEEHVGVSIPQSAVISREGKLGVFIVEGNYARFKEVKGIPLTDHLFFITSGLQPGNIVILKADHAREGRVELW
;
A
#
# COMPACT_ATOMS: atom_id res chain seq x y z
N MET A 1 91.34 5.64 -19.20
CA MET A 1 89.86 5.75 -19.12
C MET A 1 89.31 4.35 -18.81
N ASN A 2 89.45 3.91 -17.55
CA ASN A 2 89.06 2.57 -17.13
C ASN A 2 87.64 2.63 -16.58
N PHE A 3 86.70 2.05 -17.33
CA PHE A 3 85.30 1.97 -16.96
C PHE A 3 85.11 1.08 -15.73
N ASN A 4 84.56 1.68 -14.67
CA ASN A 4 84.17 1.05 -13.42
C ASN A 4 82.88 0.21 -13.63
N PHE A 5 82.99 -0.90 -14.38
CA PHE A 5 81.88 -1.81 -14.70
C PHE A 5 81.41 -2.64 -13.50
N GLY A 6 82.26 -2.84 -12.49
CA GLY A 6 81.96 -3.63 -11.30
C GLY A 6 80.99 -2.94 -10.34
N GLU A 7 81.13 -1.64 -10.12
CA GLU A 7 80.25 -0.88 -9.21
C GLU A 7 78.84 -0.70 -9.77
N LYS A 8 78.70 -0.43 -11.07
CA LYS A 8 77.39 -0.31 -11.71
C LYS A 8 76.59 -1.62 -11.68
N ARG A 9 77.24 -2.78 -11.87
CA ARG A 9 76.58 -4.09 -11.76
C ARG A 9 76.14 -4.39 -10.32
N LYS A 10 76.94 -4.00 -9.33
CA LYS A 10 76.57 -4.11 -7.90
C LYS A 10 75.38 -3.21 -7.54
N ALA A 11 75.36 -1.97 -8.04
CA ALA A 11 74.25 -1.03 -7.83
C ALA A 11 72.95 -1.50 -8.49
N VAL A 12 73.02 -2.05 -9.72
CA VAL A 12 71.86 -2.64 -10.40
C VAL A 12 71.37 -3.89 -9.69
N ALA A 13 72.28 -4.80 -9.28
CA ALA A 13 71.91 -6.00 -8.52
C ALA A 13 71.27 -5.65 -7.17
N TYR A 14 71.78 -4.64 -6.47
CA TYR A 14 71.20 -4.13 -5.24
C TYR A 14 69.80 -3.53 -5.48
N GLY A 15 69.65 -2.71 -6.53
CA GLY A 15 68.35 -2.14 -6.90
C GLY A 15 67.29 -3.20 -7.23
N VAL A 16 67.66 -4.25 -7.96
CA VAL A 16 66.76 -5.40 -8.25
C VAL A 16 66.40 -6.14 -6.97
N MET A 17 67.35 -6.39 -6.07
CA MET A 17 67.09 -7.04 -4.80
C MET A 17 66.10 -6.24 -3.94
N VAL A 18 66.30 -4.92 -3.82
CA VAL A 18 65.39 -4.02 -3.11
C VAL A 18 64.00 -4.04 -3.73
N LEU A 19 63.89 -4.01 -5.07
CA LEU A 19 62.61 -4.12 -5.77
C LEU A 19 61.92 -5.46 -5.48
N CYS A 20 62.66 -6.58 -5.46
CA CYS A 20 62.13 -7.89 -5.09
C CYS A 20 61.62 -7.93 -3.64
N PHE A 21 62.32 -7.27 -2.71
CA PHE A 21 61.86 -7.16 -1.32
C PHE A 21 60.59 -6.32 -1.20
N ILE A 22 60.52 -5.18 -1.89
CA ILE A 22 59.34 -4.30 -1.88
C ILE A 22 58.14 -5.04 -2.49
N THR A 23 58.32 -5.71 -3.62
CA THR A 23 57.24 -6.47 -4.28
C THR A 23 56.78 -7.65 -3.42
N ALA A 24 57.70 -8.38 -2.79
CA ALA A 24 57.36 -9.43 -1.84
C ALA A 24 56.62 -8.89 -0.60
N ALA A 25 57.04 -7.75 -0.06
CA ALA A 25 56.39 -7.11 1.09
C ALA A 25 54.96 -6.68 0.75
N ILE A 26 54.74 -6.06 -0.42
CA ILE A 26 53.41 -5.70 -0.92
C ILE A 26 52.54 -6.95 -1.09
N TRP A 27 53.10 -8.03 -1.63
CA TRP A 27 52.37 -9.28 -1.83
C TRP A 27 51.97 -9.93 -0.49
N VAL A 28 52.89 -10.01 0.47
CA VAL A 28 52.62 -10.52 1.83
C VAL A 28 51.57 -9.65 2.53
N TYR A 29 51.69 -8.33 2.43
CA TYR A 29 50.71 -7.40 2.99
C TYR A 29 49.32 -7.58 2.36
N GLY A 30 49.23 -7.73 1.04
CA GLY A 30 47.97 -8.00 0.36
C GLY A 30 47.34 -9.34 0.76
N LEU A 31 48.18 -10.37 0.97
CA LEU A 31 47.72 -11.70 1.40
C LEU A 31 47.23 -11.67 2.85
N TRP A 32 47.93 -10.94 3.72
CA TRP A 32 47.50 -10.67 5.09
C TRP A 32 46.20 -9.87 5.13
N TRP A 33 46.09 -8.80 4.34
CA TRP A 33 44.90 -7.96 4.27
C TRP A 33 43.66 -8.76 3.83
N ARG A 34 43.81 -9.60 2.80
CA ARG A 34 42.73 -10.49 2.35
C ARG A 34 42.30 -11.48 3.43
N ASN A 35 43.24 -12.02 4.20
CA ASN A 35 42.91 -12.91 5.32
C ASN A 35 42.22 -12.16 6.45
N TYR A 36 42.68 -10.94 6.76
CA TYR A 36 42.11 -10.07 7.78
C TYR A 36 40.65 -9.70 7.47
N GLU A 37 40.34 -9.35 6.22
CA GLU A 37 38.95 -9.05 5.79
C GLU A 37 38.01 -10.27 5.90
N VAL A 38 38.53 -11.48 5.69
CA VAL A 38 37.75 -12.71 5.83
C VAL A 38 37.51 -13.04 7.30
N THR A 39 38.48 -12.80 8.18
CA THR A 39 38.34 -13.08 9.62
C THR A 39 37.58 -12.02 10.39
N HIS A 40 37.53 -10.76 9.92
CA HIS A 40 36.81 -9.64 10.56
C HIS A 40 35.69 -9.10 9.65
N PRO A 41 34.66 -9.92 9.34
CA PRO A 41 33.54 -9.47 8.54
C PRO A 41 32.72 -8.42 9.31
N ARG A 42 32.19 -7.45 8.58
CA ARG A 42 31.18 -6.55 9.14
C ARG A 42 29.92 -7.35 9.43
N ILE A 43 29.41 -7.22 10.65
CA ILE A 43 28.19 -7.89 11.09
C ILE A 43 27.01 -6.93 11.16
N THR A 44 25.81 -7.49 11.13
CA THR A 44 24.56 -6.82 11.40
C THR A 44 23.64 -7.76 12.18
N GLN A 45 22.63 -7.21 12.82
CA GLN A 45 21.72 -7.97 13.66
C GLN A 45 20.37 -8.10 12.96
N ALA A 46 19.78 -9.29 13.02
CA ALA A 46 18.41 -9.53 12.58
C ALA A 46 17.45 -8.81 13.53
N VAL A 47 16.78 -7.76 13.04
CA VAL A 47 15.82 -6.96 13.82
C VAL A 47 14.41 -7.49 13.58
N PRO A 48 13.58 -7.69 14.63
CA PRO A 48 12.18 -8.03 14.43
C PRO A 48 11.51 -7.03 13.50
N HIS A 49 10.81 -7.53 12.50
CA HIS A 49 10.09 -6.71 11.54
C HIS A 49 8.74 -7.35 11.26
N SER A 50 7.72 -6.52 11.07
CA SER A 50 6.43 -6.98 10.60
C SER A 50 6.12 -6.36 9.24
N TYR A 51 5.59 -7.19 8.36
CA TYR A 51 5.28 -6.83 6.99
C TYR A 51 3.81 -7.14 6.72
N GLU A 52 3.05 -6.13 6.33
CA GLU A 52 1.66 -6.26 5.89
C GLU A 52 1.62 -6.05 4.38
N GLU A 53 1.12 -7.03 3.63
CA GLU A 53 0.92 -6.84 2.19
C GLU A 53 -0.33 -6.00 1.98
N GLU A 54 -0.17 -4.86 1.31
CA GLU A 54 -1.24 -3.95 0.92
C GLU A 54 -1.45 -4.01 -0.59
N MET A 55 -2.71 -4.14 -1.01
CA MET A 55 -3.08 -4.16 -2.43
C MET A 55 -4.15 -3.12 -2.74
N PRO A 56 -4.08 -2.44 -3.89
CA PRO A 56 -5.06 -1.44 -4.25
C PRO A 56 -6.41 -2.08 -4.56
N PHE A 57 -7.45 -1.54 -3.96
CA PHE A 57 -8.84 -1.78 -4.30
C PHE A 57 -9.41 -0.52 -4.94
N SER A 58 -9.76 -0.62 -6.21
CA SER A 58 -10.53 0.43 -6.90
C SER A 58 -11.97 -0.03 -6.98
N GLY A 59 -12.90 0.85 -6.60
CA GLY A 59 -14.31 0.48 -6.51
C GLY A 59 -15.25 1.65 -6.76
N MET A 60 -16.53 1.32 -6.75
CA MET A 60 -17.62 2.28 -6.81
C MET A 60 -18.63 2.00 -5.72
N LEU A 61 -19.09 3.06 -5.10
CA LEU A 61 -20.02 3.02 -3.99
C LEU A 61 -21.45 2.93 -4.48
N LEU A 62 -22.24 2.19 -3.71
CA LEU A 62 -23.65 1.94 -3.92
C LEU A 62 -24.40 2.30 -2.64
N TRP A 63 -25.42 3.13 -2.82
CA TRP A 63 -26.37 3.52 -1.79
C TRP A 63 -27.72 3.80 -2.42
N GLU A 64 -28.76 3.76 -1.60
CA GLU A 64 -30.11 4.14 -1.98
C GLU A 64 -30.30 5.64 -1.80
N GLU A 65 -30.96 6.27 -2.77
CA GLU A 65 -31.21 7.69 -2.78
C GLU A 65 -32.56 8.01 -3.45
N ILE A 66 -33.12 9.16 -3.06
CA ILE A 66 -34.39 9.69 -3.54
C ILE A 66 -34.10 11.06 -4.13
N ILE A 67 -34.43 11.24 -5.41
CA ILE A 67 -34.35 12.54 -6.05
C ILE A 67 -35.49 13.41 -5.52
N VAL A 68 -35.15 14.62 -5.06
CA VAL A 68 -36.13 15.59 -4.60
C VAL A 68 -36.39 16.60 -5.72
N THR A 69 -37.67 16.77 -6.06
CA THR A 69 -38.14 17.70 -7.09
C THR A 69 -39.08 18.74 -6.50
N THR A 70 -39.23 19.89 -7.18
CA THR A 70 -40.20 20.92 -6.80
C THR A 70 -41.50 20.83 -7.61
N PRO A 71 -42.70 20.96 -7.00
CA PRO A 71 -43.97 20.99 -7.72
C PRO A 71 -44.27 22.36 -8.37
N VAL A 72 -43.49 23.40 -8.04
CA VAL A 72 -43.62 24.78 -8.52
C VAL A 72 -42.29 25.30 -9.04
N GLY A 73 -42.30 26.24 -9.98
CA GLY A 73 -41.08 26.91 -10.44
C GLY A 73 -40.74 28.15 -9.60
N GLY A 74 -39.46 28.47 -9.46
CA GLY A 74 -39.00 29.69 -8.78
C GLY A 74 -37.58 29.59 -8.24
N ASN A 75 -37.14 30.65 -7.55
CA ASN A 75 -35.85 30.68 -6.87
C ASN A 75 -35.85 29.77 -5.65
N VAL A 76 -34.79 28.98 -5.48
CA VAL A 76 -34.66 28.00 -4.41
C VAL A 76 -33.77 28.53 -3.29
N ALA A 77 -34.29 28.50 -2.06
CA ALA A 77 -33.54 28.78 -0.84
C ALA A 77 -33.41 27.51 0.00
N TYR A 78 -32.18 26.99 0.15
CA TYR A 78 -31.88 25.84 0.98
C TYR A 78 -31.79 26.21 2.46
N THR A 79 -32.23 25.29 3.32
CA THR A 79 -32.09 25.41 4.79
C THR A 79 -30.86 24.66 5.31
N VAL A 80 -30.28 23.78 4.48
CA VAL A 80 -29.05 23.03 4.77
C VAL A 80 -27.83 23.78 4.23
N PRO A 81 -26.62 23.48 4.73
CA PRO A 81 -25.39 23.96 4.10
C PRO A 81 -25.29 23.55 2.62
N GLU A 82 -24.59 24.35 1.81
CA GLU A 82 -24.38 24.05 0.37
C GLU A 82 -23.71 22.70 0.14
N SER A 83 -22.89 22.24 1.09
CA SER A 83 -22.26 20.91 1.05
C SER A 83 -23.18 19.74 1.42
N GLY A 84 -24.45 20.02 1.75
CA GLY A 84 -25.40 19.08 2.30
C GLY A 84 -25.35 18.99 3.82
N GLY A 85 -26.32 18.26 4.39
CA GLY A 85 -26.47 18.14 5.83
C GLY A 85 -27.37 16.97 6.22
N ARG A 86 -27.36 16.64 7.53
CA ARG A 86 -28.29 15.67 8.10
C ARG A 86 -29.66 16.35 8.28
N VAL A 87 -30.72 15.64 7.91
CA VAL A 87 -32.10 16.09 8.04
C VAL A 87 -32.96 14.97 8.63
N SER A 88 -33.98 15.35 9.39
CA SER A 88 -35.01 14.45 9.90
C SER A 88 -36.21 14.44 8.96
N GLN A 89 -36.98 13.36 8.99
CA GLN A 89 -38.25 13.30 8.28
C GLN A 89 -39.14 14.50 8.64
N GLY A 90 -39.66 15.19 7.62
CA GLY A 90 -40.52 16.36 7.77
C GLY A 90 -39.80 17.70 7.90
N ASP A 91 -38.47 17.71 8.10
CA ASP A 91 -37.68 18.95 8.13
C ASP A 91 -37.80 19.68 6.80
N VAL A 92 -37.90 21.01 6.86
CA VAL A 92 -37.87 21.84 5.65
C VAL A 92 -36.44 21.82 5.11
N ILE A 93 -36.26 21.38 3.87
CA ILE A 93 -34.96 21.24 3.18
C ILE A 93 -34.69 22.39 2.20
N ALA A 94 -35.76 22.93 1.63
CA ALA A 94 -35.70 24.04 0.70
C ALA A 94 -37.05 24.77 0.67
N THR A 95 -37.02 26.04 0.29
CA THR A 95 -38.21 26.84 -0.03
C THR A 95 -38.10 27.31 -1.47
N VAL A 96 -39.17 27.21 -2.24
CA VAL A 96 -39.20 27.60 -3.66
C VAL A 96 -40.25 28.68 -3.88
N GLY A 97 -39.87 29.73 -4.61
CA GLY A 97 -40.77 30.83 -5.01
C GLY A 97 -40.68 32.07 -4.13
N GLU A 98 -41.08 33.22 -4.70
CA GLU A 98 -41.03 34.53 -4.02
C GLU A 98 -42.37 34.90 -3.40
N GLU A 99 -43.47 34.83 -4.15
CA GLU A 99 -44.82 35.21 -3.69
C GLU A 99 -45.54 34.07 -2.93
N SER A 100 -45.45 32.83 -3.43
CA SER A 100 -46.02 31.64 -2.79
C SER A 100 -44.91 30.68 -2.37
N ARG A 101 -44.28 30.96 -1.22
CA ARG A 101 -43.16 30.19 -0.67
C ARG A 101 -43.55 28.74 -0.37
N GLN A 102 -43.37 27.86 -1.35
CA GLN A 102 -43.60 26.44 -1.17
C GLN A 102 -42.44 25.83 -0.38
N GLN A 103 -42.77 25.26 0.78
CA GLN A 103 -41.80 24.52 1.57
C GLN A 103 -41.70 23.08 1.03
N LEU A 104 -40.47 22.66 0.75
CA LEU A 104 -40.13 21.28 0.45
C LEU A 104 -39.59 20.64 1.72
N ARG A 105 -40.10 19.45 2.04
CA ARG A 105 -39.79 18.73 3.27
C ARG A 105 -39.09 17.41 2.97
N ALA A 106 -38.19 17.00 3.85
CA ALA A 106 -37.49 15.73 3.74
C ALA A 106 -38.50 14.57 3.86
N PRO A 107 -38.61 13.69 2.85
CA PRO A 107 -39.54 12.56 2.91
C PRO A 107 -39.14 11.52 3.95
N LEU A 108 -37.84 11.39 4.25
CA LEU A 108 -37.26 10.45 5.22
C LEU A 108 -36.10 11.12 5.98
N THR A 109 -35.71 10.52 7.10
CA THR A 109 -34.50 10.89 7.84
C THR A 109 -33.25 10.42 7.08
N GLY A 110 -32.24 11.28 6.95
CA GLY A 110 -31.05 10.96 6.16
C GLY A 110 -30.09 12.12 5.94
N TYR A 111 -29.29 12.03 4.88
CA TYR A 111 -28.48 13.13 4.38
C TYR A 111 -29.14 13.76 3.17
N PHE A 112 -29.40 15.06 3.22
CA PHE A 112 -29.84 15.82 2.07
C PHE A 112 -28.65 16.56 1.45
N VAL A 113 -28.49 16.43 0.13
CA VAL A 113 -27.43 17.07 -0.63
C VAL A 113 -28.07 17.89 -1.76
N PRO A 114 -27.86 19.22 -1.79
CA PRO A 114 -28.39 20.10 -2.83
C PRO A 114 -27.54 19.98 -4.09
N GLY A 115 -27.55 18.82 -4.73
CA GLY A 115 -26.74 18.55 -5.93
C GLY A 115 -26.95 17.16 -6.48
N LEU A 116 -26.48 16.95 -7.71
CA LEU A 116 -26.59 15.68 -8.44
C LEU A 116 -25.25 15.31 -9.08
N ASP A 117 -25.00 14.01 -9.23
CA ASP A 117 -23.82 13.44 -9.89
C ASP A 117 -24.15 12.73 -11.20
N GLY A 118 -25.39 12.78 -11.67
CA GLY A 118 -25.83 12.22 -12.95
C GLY A 118 -25.97 10.69 -12.95
N PHE A 119 -25.67 10.03 -11.82
CA PHE A 119 -25.86 8.60 -11.61
C PHE A 119 -27.12 8.27 -10.82
N GLU A 120 -27.91 9.28 -10.45
CA GLU A 120 -29.13 9.09 -9.67
C GLU A 120 -30.10 8.12 -10.35
N GLY A 121 -30.47 7.05 -9.62
CA GLY A 121 -31.38 6.00 -10.10
C GLY A 121 -30.83 5.10 -11.22
N ARG A 122 -29.64 5.39 -11.77
CA ARG A 122 -28.99 4.58 -12.83
C ARG A 122 -28.03 3.55 -12.25
N LEU A 123 -27.49 3.84 -11.07
CA LEU A 123 -26.56 2.96 -10.39
C LEU A 123 -27.27 1.87 -9.61
N SER A 124 -26.98 0.62 -9.96
CA SER A 124 -27.50 -0.52 -9.23
C SER A 124 -26.43 -1.60 -9.13
N TYR A 125 -26.66 -2.55 -8.22
CA TYR A 125 -25.83 -3.74 -8.15
C TYR A 125 -25.82 -4.47 -9.49
N GLN A 126 -26.97 -4.62 -10.16
CA GLN A 126 -27.03 -5.33 -11.44
C GLN A 126 -26.20 -4.65 -12.52
N SER A 127 -26.21 -3.31 -12.60
CA SER A 127 -25.47 -2.58 -13.63
C SER A 127 -23.95 -2.63 -13.42
N LEU A 128 -23.48 -2.61 -12.17
CA LEU A 128 -22.04 -2.70 -11.87
C LEU A 128 -21.52 -4.13 -11.80
N TRP A 129 -22.35 -5.09 -11.39
CA TRP A 129 -21.93 -6.48 -11.22
C TRP A 129 -21.88 -7.22 -12.55
N ALA A 130 -22.78 -6.90 -13.48
CA ALA A 130 -22.78 -7.46 -14.83
C ALA A 130 -21.46 -7.16 -15.55
N GLY A 131 -21.02 -8.10 -16.40
CA GLY A 131 -19.84 -7.95 -17.24
C GLY A 131 -18.49 -8.02 -16.51
N GLU A 132 -17.45 -7.83 -17.31
CA GLU A 132 -16.04 -7.74 -16.91
C GLU A 132 -15.51 -6.30 -17.06
N ASP A 133 -16.42 -5.36 -17.29
CA ASP A 133 -16.09 -3.99 -17.62
C ASP A 133 -15.40 -3.26 -16.47
N ARG A 134 -14.55 -2.30 -16.85
CA ARG A 134 -13.90 -1.39 -15.91
C ARG A 134 -14.96 -0.59 -15.16
N ILE A 135 -14.63 -0.20 -13.93
CA ILE A 135 -15.47 0.71 -13.14
C ILE A 135 -15.69 1.99 -13.98
N PRO A 136 -16.95 2.40 -14.19
CA PRO A 136 -17.23 3.60 -14.98
C PRO A 136 -16.63 4.82 -14.30
N GLN A 137 -16.17 5.78 -15.10
CA GLN A 137 -15.72 7.05 -14.56
C GLN A 137 -16.92 7.80 -13.96
N THR A 138 -16.78 8.23 -12.71
CA THR A 138 -17.80 9.01 -12.01
C THR A 138 -17.49 10.50 -12.13
N PRO A 139 -18.41 11.34 -12.62
CA PRO A 139 -18.24 12.78 -12.56
C PRO A 139 -18.25 13.23 -11.10
N GLU A 140 -17.79 14.44 -10.87
CA GLU A 140 -17.91 15.07 -9.56
C GLU A 140 -19.35 15.53 -9.32
N LEU A 141 -19.74 15.55 -8.05
CA LEU A 141 -21.04 16.06 -7.63
C LEU A 141 -21.19 17.53 -8.03
N SER A 142 -22.20 17.83 -8.85
CA SER A 142 -22.58 19.20 -9.21
C SER A 142 -23.54 19.74 -8.14
N LEU A 143 -23.04 20.65 -7.31
CA LEU A 143 -23.85 21.33 -6.31
C LEU A 143 -24.69 22.44 -6.94
N PHE A 144 -25.90 22.61 -6.41
CA PHE A 144 -26.79 23.71 -6.73
C PHE A 144 -26.54 24.86 -5.76
N SER A 145 -26.32 26.06 -6.31
CA SER A 145 -26.12 27.26 -5.50
C SER A 145 -27.42 27.74 -4.85
N MET A 146 -27.29 28.47 -3.76
CA MET A 146 -28.40 29.24 -3.19
C MET A 146 -28.97 30.21 -4.23
N GLY A 147 -30.30 30.32 -4.29
CA GLY A 147 -31.00 31.22 -5.19
C GLY A 147 -31.05 30.77 -6.65
N HIS A 148 -30.57 29.55 -7.00
CA HIS A 148 -30.75 29.04 -8.35
C HIS A 148 -32.25 28.89 -8.68
N THR A 149 -32.60 29.10 -9.95
CA THR A 149 -33.97 29.00 -10.42
C THR A 149 -34.25 27.55 -10.85
N ALA A 150 -35.28 26.95 -10.27
CA ALA A 150 -35.77 25.63 -10.65
C ALA A 150 -37.11 25.75 -11.37
N GLU A 151 -37.31 24.96 -12.43
CA GLU A 151 -38.61 24.84 -13.10
C GLU A 151 -39.55 23.89 -12.33
N ARG A 152 -40.84 23.89 -12.68
CA ARG A 152 -41.79 22.91 -12.14
C ARG A 152 -41.37 21.49 -12.55
N GLY A 153 -41.22 20.61 -11.57
CA GLY A 153 -40.68 19.26 -11.73
C GLY A 153 -39.14 19.21 -11.74
N GLY A 154 -38.48 20.37 -11.65
CA GLY A 154 -37.03 20.48 -11.61
C GLY A 154 -36.43 19.86 -10.35
N PHE A 155 -35.14 19.51 -10.45
CA PHE A 155 -34.39 18.89 -9.36
C PHE A 155 -33.95 19.92 -8.32
N ILE A 156 -34.08 19.54 -7.05
CA ILE A 156 -33.66 20.33 -5.88
C ILE A 156 -32.46 19.65 -5.20
N GLY A 157 -32.22 18.38 -5.48
CA GLY A 157 -31.11 17.63 -4.93
C GLY A 157 -31.51 16.19 -4.67
N LYS A 158 -30.75 15.53 -3.81
CA LYS A 158 -30.98 14.14 -3.44
C LYS A 158 -31.00 13.95 -1.94
N LEU A 159 -31.90 13.08 -1.48
CA LEU A 159 -31.93 12.57 -0.13
C LEU A 159 -31.36 11.15 -0.12
N ILE A 160 -30.44 10.87 0.78
CA ILE A 160 -29.90 9.55 1.04
C ILE A 160 -30.47 9.09 2.38
N PRO A 161 -31.47 8.18 2.39
CA PRO A 161 -32.11 7.73 3.62
C PRO A 161 -31.12 7.03 4.56
N MET A 162 -31.29 7.24 5.87
CA MET A 162 -30.49 6.56 6.91
C MET A 162 -31.42 5.92 7.95
N PRO A 163 -31.06 4.77 8.53
CA PRO A 163 -29.81 4.03 8.33
C PRO A 163 -29.83 3.16 7.05
N GLN A 164 -28.67 3.01 6.42
CA GLN A 164 -28.43 2.02 5.37
C GLN A 164 -26.96 1.59 5.36
N GLU A 165 -26.69 0.42 4.80
CA GLU A 165 -25.32 -0.04 4.60
C GLU A 165 -24.70 0.60 3.36
N LEU A 166 -23.52 1.18 3.54
CA LEU A 166 -22.71 1.59 2.41
C LEU A 166 -22.13 0.36 1.72
N ARG A 167 -22.38 0.23 0.43
CA ARG A 167 -21.92 -0.92 -0.34
C ARG A 167 -20.87 -0.46 -1.36
N ALA A 168 -19.98 -1.35 -1.75
CA ALA A 168 -18.96 -1.07 -2.77
C ALA A 168 -18.80 -2.26 -3.73
N VAL A 169 -18.75 -1.99 -5.03
CA VAL A 169 -18.37 -2.97 -6.06
C VAL A 169 -17.06 -2.53 -6.67
N GLY A 170 -16.07 -3.43 -6.72
CA GLY A 170 -14.75 -3.07 -7.23
C GLY A 170 -13.88 -4.26 -7.58
N TYR A 171 -12.63 -3.96 -7.89
CA TYR A 171 -11.63 -4.94 -8.29
C TYR A 171 -10.38 -4.81 -7.42
N ALA A 172 -9.77 -5.97 -7.17
CA ALA A 172 -8.44 -6.10 -6.56
C ALA A 172 -7.68 -7.23 -7.26
N ASP A 173 -6.36 -7.25 -7.10
CA ASP A 173 -5.54 -8.38 -7.52
C ASP A 173 -5.68 -9.54 -6.53
N LEU A 174 -5.75 -10.77 -7.04
CA LEU A 174 -5.96 -11.96 -6.22
C LEU A 174 -4.62 -12.50 -5.73
N THR A 175 -4.31 -12.28 -4.45
CA THR A 175 -3.16 -12.89 -3.78
C THR A 175 -3.59 -14.08 -2.90
N PRO A 176 -2.68 -15.01 -2.54
CA PRO A 176 -2.99 -16.09 -1.61
C PRO A 176 -3.47 -15.60 -0.24
N ALA A 177 -2.98 -14.44 0.20
CA ALA A 177 -3.38 -13.83 1.47
C ALA A 177 -4.82 -13.27 1.38
N LEU A 178 -5.16 -12.59 0.29
CA LEU A 178 -6.54 -12.16 0.03
C LEU A 178 -7.48 -13.37 -0.09
N ASP A 179 -7.10 -14.44 -0.78
CA ASP A 179 -7.95 -15.64 -0.92
C ASP A 179 -8.35 -16.25 0.43
N LYS A 180 -7.44 -16.20 1.44
CA LYS A 180 -7.75 -16.63 2.80
C LYS A 180 -8.78 -15.72 3.48
N GLN A 181 -8.64 -14.40 3.35
CA GLN A 181 -9.60 -13.44 3.90
C GLN A 181 -10.98 -13.59 3.23
N LEU A 182 -11.03 -13.75 1.91
CA LEU A 182 -12.27 -13.96 1.16
C LEU A 182 -13.03 -15.20 1.63
N LYS A 183 -12.32 -16.29 1.97
CA LYS A 183 -12.93 -17.50 2.56
C LYS A 183 -13.54 -17.28 3.95
N ARG A 184 -13.05 -16.29 4.71
CA ARG A 184 -13.60 -15.89 6.01
C ARG A 184 -14.77 -14.92 5.88
N GLY A 185 -15.01 -14.36 4.69
CA GLY A 185 -16.08 -13.39 4.45
C GLY A 185 -15.80 -11.97 4.95
N LEU A 186 -14.58 -11.70 5.44
CA LEU A 186 -14.17 -10.40 5.96
C LEU A 186 -12.82 -10.01 5.37
N ILE A 187 -12.72 -8.77 4.90
CA ILE A 187 -11.45 -8.18 4.44
C ILE A 187 -11.15 -6.90 5.22
N SER A 188 -9.87 -6.63 5.41
CA SER A 188 -9.42 -5.41 6.07
C SER A 188 -9.12 -4.34 5.03
N LEU A 189 -9.68 -3.15 5.19
CA LEU A 189 -9.58 -2.02 4.28
C LEU A 189 -9.09 -0.77 5.03
N ARG A 190 -8.23 0.02 4.39
CA ARG A 190 -7.91 1.39 4.81
C ARG A 190 -7.99 2.34 3.62
N ARG A 191 -8.20 3.63 3.85
CA ARG A 191 -8.31 4.63 2.78
C ARG A 191 -6.94 5.04 2.22
N GLY A 192 -5.94 5.09 3.08
CA GLY A 192 -4.56 5.35 2.75
C GLY A 192 -3.63 4.73 3.79
N PRO A 193 -2.31 4.82 3.60
CA PRO A 193 -1.32 4.10 4.42
C PRO A 193 -1.30 4.49 5.91
N LYS A 194 -1.82 5.68 6.24
CA LYS A 194 -1.88 6.20 7.62
C LYS A 194 -3.30 6.19 8.21
N ASP A 195 -4.28 5.80 7.41
CA ASP A 195 -5.67 5.76 7.86
C ASP A 195 -5.92 4.49 8.68
N PRO A 196 -6.85 4.54 9.64
CA PRO A 196 -7.21 3.37 10.42
C PRO A 196 -7.76 2.24 9.55
N LEU A 197 -7.55 1.02 10.03
CA LEU A 197 -8.04 -0.20 9.41
C LEU A 197 -9.51 -0.44 9.77
N TYR A 198 -10.29 -0.83 8.77
CA TYR A 198 -11.71 -1.13 8.88
C TYR A 198 -12.01 -2.53 8.33
N GLN A 199 -12.95 -3.25 8.93
CA GLN A 199 -13.37 -4.55 8.42
C GLN A 199 -14.61 -4.41 7.52
N ALA A 200 -14.47 -4.78 6.26
CA ALA A 200 -15.60 -4.86 5.33
C ALA A 200 -16.06 -6.30 5.18
N GLU A 201 -17.38 -6.48 5.11
CA GLU A 201 -18.01 -7.76 4.86
C GLU A 201 -18.05 -8.05 3.36
N VAL A 202 -17.63 -9.26 2.99
CA VAL A 202 -17.62 -9.73 1.61
C VAL A 202 -18.96 -10.39 1.31
N ARG A 203 -19.81 -9.69 0.55
CA ARG A 203 -21.12 -10.20 0.14
C ARG A 203 -21.00 -11.22 -0.98
N VAL A 204 -20.24 -10.87 -2.02
CA VAL A 204 -20.08 -11.71 -3.22
C VAL A 204 -18.68 -11.54 -3.78
N VAL A 205 -18.11 -12.65 -4.25
CA VAL A 205 -16.79 -12.73 -4.88
C VAL A 205 -16.92 -13.37 -6.25
N ARG A 206 -16.28 -12.77 -7.26
CA ARG A 206 -16.08 -13.41 -8.56
C ARG A 206 -14.59 -13.37 -8.91
N LYS A 207 -13.98 -14.56 -9.00
CA LYS A 207 -12.58 -14.71 -9.39
C LYS A 207 -12.44 -14.64 -10.91
N MET A 208 -11.42 -13.92 -11.37
CA MET A 208 -11.15 -13.61 -12.77
C MET A 208 -9.64 -13.78 -13.05
N GLY A 209 -9.14 -15.02 -12.87
CA GLY A 209 -7.71 -15.33 -13.00
C GLY A 209 -6.88 -14.66 -11.91
N HIS A 210 -6.08 -13.66 -12.27
CA HIS A 210 -5.22 -12.89 -11.35
C HIS A 210 -5.94 -11.72 -10.67
N ARG A 211 -7.21 -11.48 -11.00
CA ARG A 211 -8.05 -10.45 -10.41
C ARG A 211 -9.29 -11.03 -9.75
N VAL A 212 -9.86 -10.26 -8.84
CA VAL A 212 -11.11 -10.58 -8.18
C VAL A 212 -12.03 -9.38 -8.19
N LYS A 213 -13.29 -9.61 -8.59
CA LYS A 213 -14.38 -8.64 -8.46
C LYS A 213 -15.07 -8.89 -7.13
N LEU A 214 -15.21 -7.83 -6.34
CA LEU A 214 -15.71 -7.88 -4.97
C LEU A 214 -16.95 -7.01 -4.85
N TYR A 215 -17.96 -7.56 -4.15
CA TYR A 215 -19.08 -6.80 -3.63
C TYR A 215 -19.02 -6.79 -2.12
N LEU A 216 -18.88 -5.60 -1.54
CA LEU A 216 -18.54 -5.38 -0.14
C LEU A 216 -19.61 -4.55 0.55
N SER A 217 -19.84 -4.84 1.83
CA SER A 217 -20.46 -3.93 2.78
C SER A 217 -19.38 -3.24 3.60
N LEU A 218 -19.40 -1.91 3.61
CA LEU A 218 -18.46 -1.09 4.38
C LEU A 218 -19.03 -0.78 5.77
N PRO A 219 -18.19 -0.74 6.82
CA PRO A 219 -18.68 -0.61 8.19
C PRO A 219 -19.09 0.82 8.59
N PHE A 220 -19.00 1.79 7.69
CA PHE A 220 -19.34 3.19 7.95
C PHE A 220 -19.87 3.90 6.71
N PHE A 221 -20.78 4.84 6.92
CA PHE A 221 -21.35 5.73 5.89
C PHE A 221 -21.12 7.20 6.30
N PRO A 222 -19.95 7.79 6.01
CA PRO A 222 -19.67 9.17 6.40
C PRO A 222 -20.26 10.14 5.37
N VAL A 223 -20.79 11.28 5.81
CA VAL A 223 -21.46 12.27 4.94
C VAL A 223 -20.58 12.77 3.78
N ASN A 224 -19.27 12.84 3.97
CA ASN A 224 -18.33 13.29 2.94
C ASN A 224 -18.21 12.33 1.75
N ILE A 225 -18.65 11.08 1.91
CA ILE A 225 -18.56 10.07 0.85
C ILE A 225 -19.54 10.34 -0.30
N VAL A 226 -20.57 11.15 -0.05
CA VAL A 226 -21.60 11.49 -1.04
C VAL A 226 -21.06 12.37 -2.16
N LYS A 227 -19.89 13.00 -1.98
CA LYS A 227 -19.27 13.88 -2.97
C LYS A 227 -18.73 13.14 -4.20
N LYS A 228 -18.36 11.87 -4.05
CA LYS A 228 -17.77 11.08 -5.13
C LYS A 228 -18.07 9.59 -4.95
N ARG A 229 -18.60 8.97 -5.99
CA ARG A 229 -18.96 7.53 -6.00
C ARG A 229 -17.76 6.62 -6.19
N SER A 230 -16.74 7.04 -6.92
CA SER A 230 -15.51 6.24 -7.08
C SER A 230 -14.69 6.25 -5.80
N VAL A 231 -14.13 5.11 -5.42
CA VAL A 231 -13.25 4.96 -4.26
C VAL A 231 -11.97 4.22 -4.61
N SER A 232 -10.91 4.59 -3.90
CA SER A 232 -9.63 3.88 -3.89
C SER A 232 -9.30 3.57 -2.44
N TYR A 233 -9.22 2.29 -2.11
CA TYR A 233 -8.82 1.79 -0.79
C TYR A 233 -7.59 0.88 -0.94
N LEU A 234 -6.95 0.59 0.17
CA LEU A 234 -5.92 -0.43 0.28
C LEU A 234 -6.54 -1.59 1.06
N ILE A 235 -6.55 -2.78 0.46
CA ILE A 235 -6.83 -4.02 1.18
C ILE A 235 -5.53 -4.40 1.88
N SER A 236 -5.59 -4.51 3.20
CA SER A 236 -4.45 -4.93 4.00
C SER A 236 -4.65 -6.38 4.44
N THR A 237 -3.60 -7.18 4.26
CA THR A 237 -3.62 -8.61 4.56
C THR A 237 -3.16 -8.90 5.99
N GLU A 238 -2.95 -10.17 6.34
CA GLU A 238 -2.43 -10.51 7.65
C GLU A 238 -0.98 -9.99 7.82
N GLU A 239 -0.67 -9.51 9.02
CA GLU A 239 0.67 -9.12 9.39
C GLU A 239 1.60 -10.35 9.42
N HIS A 240 2.62 -10.34 8.58
CA HIS A 240 3.68 -11.33 8.61
C HIS A 240 4.75 -10.87 9.60
N VAL A 241 4.98 -11.65 10.66
CA VAL A 241 6.06 -11.39 11.61
C VAL A 241 7.30 -12.17 11.18
N GLY A 242 8.44 -11.49 11.19
CA GLY A 242 9.72 -12.09 10.83
C GLY A 242 10.88 -11.22 11.28
N VAL A 243 11.98 -11.28 10.52
CA VAL A 243 13.14 -10.43 10.76
C VAL A 243 13.53 -9.69 9.49
N SER A 244 14.07 -8.49 9.67
CA SER A 244 14.66 -7.71 8.59
C SER A 244 16.18 -7.69 8.73
N ILE A 245 16.86 -7.82 7.60
CA ILE A 245 18.32 -7.65 7.46
C ILE A 245 18.61 -6.86 6.18
N PRO A 246 19.78 -6.21 6.06
CA PRO A 246 20.23 -5.61 4.80
C PRO A 246 20.30 -6.65 3.68
N GLN A 247 19.85 -6.28 2.48
CA GLN A 247 19.83 -7.16 1.31
C GLN A 247 21.23 -7.67 0.94
N SER A 248 22.30 -6.91 1.23
CA SER A 248 23.69 -7.32 1.04
C SER A 248 24.13 -8.53 1.89
N ALA A 249 23.36 -8.87 2.94
CA ALA A 249 23.61 -10.01 3.81
C ALA A 249 23.00 -11.32 3.27
N VAL A 250 22.21 -11.25 2.20
CA VAL A 250 21.56 -12.40 1.58
C VAL A 250 22.30 -12.79 0.30
N ILE A 251 22.60 -14.08 0.15
CA ILE A 251 23.23 -14.63 -1.05
C ILE A 251 22.42 -15.81 -1.59
N SER A 252 22.44 -16.02 -2.90
CA SER A 252 21.91 -17.23 -3.52
C SER A 252 23.04 -18.23 -3.78
N ARG A 253 22.95 -19.42 -3.20
CA ARG A 253 23.87 -20.54 -3.42
C ARG A 253 23.05 -21.74 -3.90
N GLU A 254 23.41 -22.29 -5.07
CA GLU A 254 22.73 -23.47 -5.64
C GLU A 254 21.20 -23.29 -5.79
N GLY A 255 20.76 -22.08 -6.12
CA GLY A 255 19.33 -21.75 -6.28
C GLY A 255 18.56 -21.53 -4.96
N LYS A 256 19.24 -21.64 -3.82
CA LYS A 256 18.68 -21.41 -2.48
C LYS A 256 19.18 -20.09 -1.91
N LEU A 257 18.28 -19.32 -1.31
CA LEU A 257 18.64 -18.10 -0.58
C LEU A 257 19.15 -18.48 0.81
N GLY A 258 20.22 -17.82 1.25
CA GLY A 258 20.78 -18.04 2.57
C GLY A 258 21.58 -16.85 3.08
N VAL A 259 21.92 -16.93 4.35
CA VAL A 259 22.72 -15.93 5.08
C VAL A 259 23.84 -16.62 5.83
N PHE A 260 24.90 -15.90 6.15
CA PHE A 260 25.94 -16.39 7.04
C PHE A 260 25.67 -15.93 8.47
N ILE A 261 25.27 -16.86 9.34
CA ILE A 261 25.04 -16.61 10.76
C ILE A 261 26.35 -16.79 11.51
N VAL A 262 26.62 -15.88 12.44
CA VAL A 262 27.75 -15.98 13.37
C VAL A 262 27.28 -16.61 14.68
N GLU A 263 27.77 -17.81 14.97
CA GLU A 263 27.54 -18.54 16.22
C GLU A 263 28.87 -18.62 16.99
N GLY A 264 29.02 -17.79 18.02
CA GLY A 264 30.31 -17.64 18.72
C GLY A 264 31.38 -17.10 17.77
N ASN A 265 32.40 -17.92 17.50
CA ASN A 265 33.52 -17.57 16.62
C ASN A 265 33.45 -18.28 15.25
N TYR A 266 32.27 -18.75 14.84
CA TYR A 266 32.11 -19.46 13.57
C TYR A 266 30.97 -18.87 12.74
N ALA A 267 31.23 -18.67 11.45
CA ALA A 267 30.20 -18.37 10.46
C ALA A 267 29.73 -19.64 9.76
N ARG A 268 28.41 -19.80 9.66
CA ARG A 268 27.74 -20.93 9.01
C ARG A 268 26.70 -20.44 8.02
N PHE A 269 26.62 -21.08 6.86
CA PHE A 269 25.55 -20.79 5.92
C PHE A 269 24.23 -21.39 6.43
N LYS A 270 23.19 -20.58 6.47
CA LYS A 270 21.83 -21.03 6.79
C LYS A 270 20.87 -20.62 5.70
N GLU A 271 20.12 -21.59 5.19
CA GLU A 271 19.06 -21.38 4.21
C GLU A 271 17.92 -20.57 4.86
N VAL A 272 17.43 -19.57 4.14
CA VAL A 272 16.35 -18.68 4.58
C VAL A 272 15.28 -18.52 3.51
N LYS A 273 14.05 -18.24 3.94
CA LYS A 273 12.94 -17.90 3.05
C LYS A 273 12.48 -16.48 3.35
N GLY A 274 12.25 -15.70 2.31
CA GLY A 274 11.91 -14.30 2.46
C GLY A 274 11.72 -13.57 1.13
N ILE A 275 11.42 -12.29 1.22
CA ILE A 275 11.20 -11.38 0.09
C ILE A 275 12.00 -10.08 0.27
N PRO A 276 12.48 -9.46 -0.81
CA PRO A 276 13.07 -8.13 -0.73
C PRO A 276 12.01 -7.10 -0.33
N LEU A 277 12.39 -6.16 0.54
CA LEU A 277 11.58 -5.00 0.91
C LEU A 277 12.11 -3.74 0.21
N THR A 278 11.36 -2.64 0.35
CA THR A 278 11.83 -1.29 0.06
C THR A 278 13.03 -0.94 0.98
N ASP A 279 13.86 0.03 0.59
CA ASP A 279 15.02 0.52 1.38
C ASP A 279 16.20 -0.46 1.53
N HIS A 280 16.45 -1.31 0.54
CA HIS A 280 17.58 -2.26 0.53
C HIS A 280 17.57 -3.27 1.69
N LEU A 281 16.38 -3.54 2.23
CA LEU A 281 16.16 -4.54 3.27
C LEU A 281 15.60 -5.83 2.66
N PHE A 282 15.76 -6.92 3.39
CA PHE A 282 15.22 -8.23 3.03
C PHE A 282 14.47 -8.79 4.24
N PHE A 283 13.20 -9.15 4.04
CA PHE A 283 12.34 -9.70 5.06
C PHE A 283 12.38 -11.21 5.03
N ILE A 284 12.74 -11.82 6.17
CA ILE A 284 12.88 -13.26 6.32
C ILE A 284 11.75 -13.79 7.21
N THR A 285 10.94 -14.69 6.65
CA THR A 285 9.82 -15.34 7.34
C THR A 285 10.24 -16.64 8.03
N SER A 286 11.34 -17.25 7.59
CA SER A 286 11.82 -18.53 8.14
C SER A 286 13.33 -18.69 7.97
N GLY A 287 13.97 -19.30 8.96
CA GLY A 287 15.41 -19.57 8.98
C GLY A 287 16.21 -18.67 9.92
N LEU A 288 15.67 -17.55 10.37
CA LEU A 288 16.31 -16.65 11.34
C LEU A 288 15.39 -16.29 12.50
N GLN A 289 16.00 -15.98 13.64
CA GLN A 289 15.32 -15.44 14.81
C GLN A 289 15.81 -14.01 15.09
N PRO A 290 14.97 -13.17 15.73
CA PRO A 290 15.40 -11.86 16.21
C PRO A 290 16.66 -11.97 17.07
N GLY A 291 17.60 -11.05 16.85
CA GLY A 291 18.85 -10.99 17.57
C GLY A 291 19.97 -11.86 17.00
N ASN A 292 19.70 -12.72 16.02
CA ASN A 292 20.76 -13.45 15.31
C ASN A 292 21.73 -12.47 14.62
N ILE A 293 23.02 -12.75 14.74
CA ILE A 293 24.08 -11.95 14.11
C ILE A 293 24.38 -12.56 12.75
N VAL A 294 24.36 -11.74 11.71
CA VAL A 294 24.64 -12.14 10.33
C VAL A 294 25.73 -11.28 9.71
N ILE A 295 26.47 -11.85 8.76
CA ILE A 295 27.49 -11.11 8.02
C ILE A 295 26.82 -10.15 7.02
N LEU A 296 27.18 -8.87 7.08
CA LEU A 296 26.58 -7.78 6.31
C LEU A 296 26.80 -7.90 4.79
N LYS A 297 27.94 -8.46 4.36
CA LYS A 297 28.30 -8.65 2.95
C LYS A 297 28.53 -10.13 2.68
N ALA A 298 27.49 -10.82 2.22
CA ALA A 298 27.54 -12.27 2.02
C ALA A 298 28.40 -12.69 0.81
N ASP A 299 28.60 -11.82 -0.18
CA ASP A 299 29.38 -12.12 -1.40
C ASP A 299 30.85 -12.48 -1.15
N HIS A 300 31.42 -11.99 -0.05
CA HIS A 300 32.80 -12.26 0.35
C HIS A 300 32.90 -13.19 1.56
N ALA A 301 31.76 -13.60 2.11
CA ALA A 301 31.71 -14.44 3.30
C ALA A 301 31.99 -15.90 2.96
N ARG A 302 32.59 -16.61 3.93
CA ARG A 302 32.85 -18.05 3.85
C ARG A 302 32.52 -18.70 5.17
N GLU A 303 32.21 -19.99 5.10
CA GLU A 303 32.08 -20.79 6.31
C GLU A 303 33.45 -20.97 6.97
N GLY A 304 33.49 -20.86 8.29
CA GLY A 304 34.74 -21.01 9.03
C GLY A 304 34.82 -20.11 10.25
N ARG A 305 36.02 -20.01 10.79
CA ARG A 305 36.29 -19.23 12.00
C ARG A 305 36.28 -17.73 11.68
N VAL A 306 35.61 -16.97 12.54
CA VAL A 306 35.43 -15.52 12.48
C VAL A 306 35.82 -14.92 13.83
N GLU A 307 36.44 -13.75 13.81
CA GLU A 307 36.82 -12.98 14.99
C GLU A 307 36.06 -11.64 14.97
N LEU A 308 35.34 -11.35 16.05
CA LEU A 308 34.44 -10.20 16.15
C LEU A 308 35.11 -8.96 16.79
N TRP A 309 36.44 -9.00 16.95
CA TRP A 309 37.25 -7.98 17.63
C TRP A 309 38.66 -7.93 17.04
#